data_AF-A0AA96DYM3-F1
#
_entry.id   AF-A0AA96DYM3-F1
#
_cell.length_a   1.000
_cell.length_b   1.000
_cell.length_c   1.000
_cell.angle_alpha   90.00
_cell.angle_beta   90.00
_cell.angle_gamma   90.00
#
_symmetry.space_group_name_H-M   'P 1'
#
loop_
_entity.id
_entity.type
_entity.pdbx_description
1 polymer ?
#
loop_
_entity_poly.entity_id
_entity_poly.type
_entity_poly.pdbx_seq_one_letter_code
_entity_poly.pdbx_strand_id
1 'polypeptide(L)'
;MENKTPTQTKFILLRSDGISFDKIAKELKVSKVTLIQWSKLFEDNIKELQFLAMVEIKKRYSNTVAKRYETLLQQLDKIDKAILEADLLETPLKDLIQLQQHTYSQIESIEKRFKTKAYITNKNEFGIVENLELTLNEA
;
A
#
# COMPACT_ATOMS: atom_id res chain seq x y z
N MET A 1 13.34 -31.72 -4.11
CA MET A 1 11.98 -31.15 -4.16
C MET A 1 11.05 -32.19 -3.54
N GLU A 2 10.43 -31.88 -2.40
CA GLU A 2 9.44 -32.80 -1.82
C GLU A 2 8.27 -32.97 -2.78
N ASN A 3 8.08 -34.17 -3.29
CA ASN A 3 6.89 -34.52 -4.08
C ASN A 3 5.69 -34.59 -3.13
N LYS A 4 4.91 -33.50 -3.04
CA LYS A 4 3.68 -33.44 -2.26
C LYS A 4 2.55 -34.10 -3.05
N THR A 5 1.80 -34.97 -2.40
CA THR A 5 0.60 -35.56 -3.00
C THR A 5 -0.48 -34.48 -3.22
N PRO A 6 -1.45 -34.71 -4.12
CA PRO A 6 -2.59 -33.80 -4.29
C PRO A 6 -3.33 -33.53 -2.98
N THR A 7 -3.50 -34.55 -2.14
CA THR A 7 -4.16 -34.44 -0.83
C THR A 7 -3.38 -33.57 0.14
N GLN A 8 -2.05 -33.70 0.19
CA GLN A 8 -1.20 -32.85 1.02
C GLN A 8 -1.20 -31.40 0.53
N THR A 9 -1.17 -31.20 -0.79
CA THR A 9 -1.29 -29.86 -1.40
C THR A 9 -2.62 -29.21 -1.02
N LYS A 10 -3.72 -29.97 -1.10
CA LYS A 10 -5.04 -29.48 -0.70
C LYS A 10 -5.12 -29.18 0.80
N PHE A 11 -4.50 -30.00 1.65
CA PHE A 11 -4.37 -29.70 3.08
C PHE A 11 -3.63 -28.38 3.33
N ILE A 12 -2.51 -28.14 2.66
CA ILE A 12 -1.72 -26.91 2.81
C ILE A 12 -2.56 -25.67 2.46
N LEU A 13 -3.29 -25.71 1.35
CA LEU A 13 -4.20 -24.63 0.94
C LEU A 13 -5.27 -24.36 2.01
N LEU A 14 -6.06 -25.39 2.36
CA LEU A 14 -7.14 -25.26 3.34
C LEU A 14 -6.62 -24.80 4.71
N ARG A 15 -5.43 -25.26 5.12
CA ARG A 15 -4.84 -24.89 6.39
C ARG A 15 -4.28 -23.47 6.37
N SER A 16 -3.73 -23.02 5.25
CA SER A 16 -3.29 -21.63 5.04
C SER A 16 -4.45 -20.65 5.18
N ASP A 17 -5.64 -21.04 4.72
CA ASP A 17 -6.90 -20.29 4.87
C ASP A 17 -7.49 -20.30 6.29
N GLY A 18 -6.83 -20.97 7.25
CA GLY A 18 -7.25 -21.00 8.65
C GLY A 18 -8.37 -22.00 8.96
N ILE A 19 -8.69 -22.93 8.05
CA ILE A 19 -9.72 -23.94 8.28
C ILE A 19 -9.27 -24.92 9.38
N SER A 20 -10.20 -25.28 10.27
CA SER A 20 -9.90 -26.17 11.40
C SER A 20 -9.61 -27.60 10.95
N PHE A 21 -8.75 -28.29 11.71
CA PHE A 21 -8.43 -29.69 11.44
C PHE A 21 -9.65 -30.60 11.36
N ASP A 22 -10.70 -30.33 12.15
CA ASP A 22 -11.93 -31.13 12.13
C ASP A 22 -12.70 -31.02 10.82
N LYS A 23 -12.73 -29.82 10.22
CA LYS A 23 -13.35 -29.60 8.91
C LYS A 23 -12.53 -30.26 7.80
N ILE A 24 -11.21 -30.08 7.84
CA ILE A 24 -10.31 -30.65 6.82
C ILE A 24 -10.30 -32.18 6.89
N ALA A 25 -10.34 -32.77 8.09
CA ALA A 25 -10.39 -34.22 8.28
C ALA A 25 -11.62 -34.84 7.63
N LYS A 26 -12.79 -34.18 7.77
CA LYS A 26 -14.03 -34.61 7.11
C LYS A 26 -13.95 -34.48 5.59
N GLU A 27 -13.38 -33.39 5.09
CA GLU A 27 -13.29 -33.12 3.65
C GLU A 27 -12.30 -34.06 2.94
N LEU A 28 -11.11 -34.22 3.50
CA LEU A 28 -10.04 -35.03 2.90
C LEU A 28 -10.14 -36.52 3.25
N LYS A 29 -11.04 -36.89 4.17
CA LYS A 29 -11.17 -38.25 4.73
C LYS A 29 -9.85 -38.75 5.34
N VAL A 30 -9.15 -37.86 6.05
CA VAL A 30 -7.86 -38.12 6.70
C VAL A 30 -7.99 -37.94 8.21
N SER A 31 -7.28 -38.74 8.99
CA SER A 31 -7.33 -38.65 10.45
C SER A 31 -6.77 -37.30 10.96
N LYS A 32 -7.32 -36.78 12.05
CA LYS A 32 -6.85 -35.54 12.69
C LYS A 32 -5.37 -35.63 13.10
N VAL A 33 -4.92 -36.81 13.54
CA VAL A 33 -3.52 -37.06 13.93
C VAL A 33 -2.58 -36.87 12.73
N THR A 34 -2.96 -37.41 11.56
CA THR A 34 -2.21 -37.22 10.31
C THR A 34 -2.14 -35.75 9.92
N LEU A 35 -3.24 -34.99 10.04
CA LEU A 35 -3.24 -33.56 9.72
C LEU A 35 -2.35 -32.74 10.67
N ILE A 36 -2.27 -33.12 11.95
CA ILE A 36 -1.36 -32.47 12.91
C ILE A 36 0.10 -32.73 12.51
N GLN A 37 0.44 -33.94 12.09
CA GLN A 37 1.78 -34.25 11.56
C GLN A 37 2.08 -33.45 10.29
N TRP A 38 1.14 -33.40 9.34
CA TRP A 38 1.29 -32.60 8.13
C TRP A 38 1.42 -31.10 8.43
N SER A 39 0.75 -30.60 9.46
CA SER A 39 0.88 -29.21 9.87
C SER A 39 2.30 -28.85 10.31
N LYS A 40 3.02 -29.80 10.92
CA LYS A 40 4.43 -29.62 11.29
C LYS A 40 5.33 -29.78 10.06
N LEU A 41 5.07 -30.80 9.24
CA LEU A 41 5.87 -31.11 8.06
C LEU A 41 5.82 -29.99 7.01
N PHE A 42 4.66 -29.36 6.83
CA PHE A 42 4.43 -28.32 5.82
C PHE A 42 4.23 -26.93 6.44
N GLU A 43 4.75 -26.73 7.65
CA GLU A 43 4.61 -25.46 8.38
C GLU A 43 5.13 -24.28 7.54
N ASP A 44 6.29 -24.43 6.89
CA ASP A 44 6.87 -23.39 6.05
C ASP A 44 5.99 -23.07 4.83
N ASN A 45 5.44 -24.09 4.17
CA ASN A 45 4.53 -23.87 3.03
C ASN A 45 3.24 -23.16 3.46
N ILE A 46 2.69 -23.52 4.63
CA ILE A 46 1.50 -22.87 5.18
C ILE A 46 1.80 -21.40 5.50
N LYS A 47 2.93 -21.12 6.16
CA LYS A 47 3.36 -19.76 6.50
C LYS A 47 3.65 -18.92 5.27
N GLU A 48 4.28 -19.51 4.25
CA GLU A 48 4.56 -18.83 2.98
C GLU A 48 3.27 -18.38 2.29
N LEU A 49 2.28 -19.26 2.17
CA LEU A 49 0.98 -18.91 1.60
C LEU A 49 0.25 -17.84 2.42
N GLN A 50 0.27 -17.95 3.75
CA GLN A 50 -0.30 -16.93 4.64
C GLN A 50 0.39 -15.57 4.47
N PHE A 51 1.72 -15.57 4.33
CA PHE A 51 2.48 -14.36 4.07
C PHE A 51 2.13 -13.75 2.71
N LEU A 52 2.03 -14.55 1.65
CA LEU A 52 1.64 -14.09 0.32
C LEU A 52 0.23 -13.48 0.33
N ALA A 53 -0.73 -14.12 1.00
CA ALA A 53 -2.07 -13.58 1.18
C ALA A 53 -2.03 -12.23 1.92
N MET A 54 -1.23 -12.12 2.98
CA MET A 54 -1.04 -10.86 3.71
C MET A 54 -0.38 -9.77 2.86
N VAL A 55 0.59 -10.12 2.02
CA VAL A 55 1.21 -9.21 1.05
C VAL A 55 0.18 -8.70 0.05
N GLU A 56 -0.71 -9.56 -0.44
CA GLU A 56 -1.77 -9.15 -1.36
C GLU A 56 -2.77 -8.18 -0.70
N ILE A 57 -3.21 -8.49 0.52
CA ILE A 57 -4.05 -7.59 1.32
C ILE A 57 -3.33 -6.26 1.52
N LYS A 58 -2.07 -6.29 1.96
CA LYS A 58 -1.26 -5.08 2.16
C LYS A 58 -1.11 -4.28 0.88
N LYS A 59 -0.94 -4.91 -0.29
CA LYS A 59 -0.88 -4.23 -1.60
C LYS A 59 -2.21 -3.55 -1.93
N ARG A 60 -3.33 -4.27 -1.75
CA ARG A 60 -4.69 -3.77 -2.03
C ARG A 60 -5.04 -2.54 -1.19
N TYR A 61 -4.67 -2.56 0.09
CA TYR A 61 -4.92 -1.48 1.04
C TYR A 61 -3.70 -0.61 1.29
N SER A 62 -2.67 -0.73 0.44
CA SER A 62 -1.43 0.01 0.65
C SER A 62 -1.71 1.49 0.47
N ASN A 63 -1.61 2.25 1.56
CA ASN A 63 -1.56 3.70 1.49
C ASN A 63 -0.14 4.11 1.09
N THR A 64 0.23 3.83 -0.17
CA THR A 64 1.51 4.26 -0.72
C THR A 64 1.58 5.78 -0.70
N VAL A 65 2.80 6.33 -0.74
CA VAL A 65 2.96 7.78 -0.80
C VAL A 65 2.24 8.37 -2.03
N ALA A 66 2.28 7.67 -3.16
CA ALA A 66 1.53 8.05 -4.37
C ALA A 66 0.01 8.00 -4.17
N LYS A 67 -0.53 6.93 -3.54
CA LYS A 67 -1.97 6.83 -3.27
C LYS A 67 -2.44 7.91 -2.29
N ARG A 68 -1.64 8.20 -1.27
CA ARG A 68 -1.90 9.29 -0.33
C ARG A 68 -1.90 10.64 -1.03
N TYR A 69 -0.93 10.88 -1.91
CA TYR A 69 -0.84 12.11 -2.71
C TYR A 69 -2.07 12.29 -3.60
N GLU A 70 -2.45 11.26 -4.37
CA GLU A 70 -3.67 11.25 -5.18
C GLU A 70 -4.92 11.54 -4.33
N THR A 71 -5.03 10.93 -3.15
CA THR A 71 -6.17 11.14 -2.24
C THR A 71 -6.22 12.57 -1.72
N LEU A 72 -5.07 13.16 -1.36
CA LEU A 72 -5.00 14.55 -0.90
C LEU A 72 -5.40 15.53 -2.02
N LEU A 73 -4.99 15.28 -3.26
CA LEU A 73 -5.43 16.08 -4.42
C LEU A 73 -6.94 15.97 -4.66
N GLN A 74 -7.52 14.77 -4.54
CA GLN A 74 -8.97 14.58 -4.66
C GLN A 74 -9.74 15.26 -3.52
N GLN A 75 -9.18 15.28 -2.31
CA GLN A 75 -9.76 16.01 -1.18
C GLN A 75 -9.71 17.51 -1.42
N LEU A 76 -8.57 18.02 -1.91
CA LEU A 76 -8.39 19.43 -2.24
C LEU A 76 -9.42 19.91 -3.27
N ASP A 77 -9.59 19.19 -4.39
CA ASP A 77 -10.60 19.53 -5.42
C ASP A 77 -12.03 19.62 -4.84
N LYS A 78 -12.38 18.71 -3.92
CA LYS A 78 -13.69 18.73 -3.26
C LYS A 78 -13.84 19.93 -2.32
N ILE A 79 -12.79 20.25 -1.57
CA ILE A 79 -12.79 21.39 -0.64
C ILE A 79 -12.88 22.70 -1.44
N ASP A 80 -12.13 22.82 -2.53
CA ASP A 80 -12.14 24.00 -3.40
C ASP A 80 -13.53 24.23 -4.00
N LYS A 81 -14.20 23.19 -4.48
CA LYS A 81 -15.59 23.26 -4.95
C LYS A 81 -16.55 23.70 -3.84
N ALA A 82 -16.44 23.11 -2.66
CA ALA A 82 -17.28 23.48 -1.53
C ALA A 82 -17.09 24.94 -1.11
N ILE A 83 -15.85 25.45 -1.16
CA ILE A 83 -15.54 26.87 -0.89
C ILE A 83 -16.17 27.78 -1.95
N LEU A 84 -16.11 27.42 -3.24
CA LEU A 84 -16.71 28.21 -4.33
C LEU A 84 -18.24 28.28 -4.25
N GLU A 85 -18.88 27.23 -3.74
CA GLU A 85 -20.34 27.14 -3.60
C GLU A 85 -20.86 27.70 -2.27
N ALA A 86 -19.98 27.90 -1.28
CA ALA A 86 -20.37 28.32 0.07
C ALA A 86 -20.72 29.81 0.17
N ASP A 87 -21.67 30.13 1.04
CA ASP A 87 -22.00 31.51 1.40
C ASP A 87 -20.89 32.11 2.29
N LEU A 88 -20.42 33.31 1.91
CA LEU A 88 -19.23 33.96 2.46
C LEU A 88 -19.40 34.47 3.90
N LEU A 89 -20.62 34.49 4.43
CA LEU A 89 -20.94 34.98 5.76
C LEU A 89 -21.01 33.87 6.83
N GLU A 90 -20.83 32.61 6.45
CA GLU A 90 -21.06 31.48 7.35
C GLU A 90 -19.77 30.88 7.96
N THR A 91 -19.89 30.43 9.21
CA THR A 91 -18.84 29.70 9.95
C THR A 91 -18.26 28.46 9.23
N PRO A 92 -19.05 27.63 8.49
CA PRO A 92 -18.53 26.46 7.78
C PRO A 92 -17.47 26.80 6.72
N LEU A 93 -17.52 27.99 6.11
CA LEU A 93 -16.52 28.42 5.13
C LEU A 93 -15.12 28.55 5.75
N LYS A 94 -15.04 29.07 6.97
CA LYS A 94 -13.77 29.19 7.69
C LYS A 94 -13.12 27.81 7.91
N ASP A 95 -13.92 26.83 8.30
CA ASP A 95 -13.44 25.46 8.56
C ASP A 95 -12.98 24.78 7.25
N LEU A 96 -13.68 25.05 6.13
CA LEU A 96 -13.25 24.59 4.80
C LEU A 96 -11.91 25.18 4.38
N ILE A 97 -11.71 26.49 4.57
CA ILE A 97 -10.43 27.16 4.26
C ILE A 97 -9.29 26.60 5.13
N GLN A 98 -9.55 26.32 6.42
CA GLN A 98 -8.55 25.69 7.29
C GLN A 98 -8.19 24.27 6.81
N LEU A 99 -9.18 23.49 6.41
CA LEU A 99 -8.97 22.15 5.86
C LEU A 99 -8.20 22.21 4.52
N GLN A 100 -8.47 23.21 3.68
CA GLN A 100 -7.76 23.47 2.44
C GLN A 100 -6.27 23.73 2.71
N GLN A 101 -5.94 24.66 3.61
CA GLN A 101 -4.56 25.00 3.99
C GLN A 101 -3.83 23.81 4.60
N HIS A 102 -4.50 23.02 5.43
CA HIS A 102 -3.94 21.79 5.98
C HIS A 102 -3.58 20.78 4.87
N THR A 103 -4.51 20.56 3.92
CA THR A 103 -4.31 19.67 2.77
C THR A 103 -3.11 20.10 1.92
N TYR A 104 -2.99 21.40 1.62
CA TYR A 104 -1.84 21.96 0.92
C TYR A 104 -0.51 21.70 1.64
N SER A 105 -0.46 21.88 2.95
CA SER A 105 0.75 21.63 3.74
C SER A 105 1.18 20.15 3.70
N GLN A 106 0.22 19.21 3.71
CA GLN A 106 0.51 17.78 3.58
C GLN A 106 1.06 17.45 2.18
N ILE A 107 0.48 18.02 1.13
CA ILE A 107 0.93 17.87 -0.27
C ILE A 107 2.38 18.36 -0.41
N GLU A 108 2.65 19.60 0.02
CA GLU A 108 3.97 20.22 -0.08
C GLU A 108 5.03 19.40 0.70
N SER A 109 4.65 18.86 1.86
CA SER A 109 5.52 17.98 2.67
C SER A 109 5.84 16.65 1.98
N ILE A 110 4.96 16.15 1.11
CA ILE A 110 5.20 14.95 0.30
C ILE A 110 6.13 15.31 -0.87
N GLU A 111 5.84 16.39 -1.59
CA GLU A 111 6.62 16.84 -2.75
C GLU A 111 8.07 17.16 -2.37
N LYS A 112 8.29 17.81 -1.23
CA LYS A 112 9.64 18.08 -0.69
C LYS A 112 10.49 16.83 -0.48
N ARG A 113 9.88 15.65 -0.32
CA ARG A 113 10.60 14.36 -0.18
C ARG A 113 10.98 13.75 -1.52
N PHE A 114 10.34 14.17 -2.62
CA PHE A 114 10.62 13.71 -3.98
C PHE A 114 11.44 14.73 -4.75
N LYS A 115 12.60 15.10 -4.18
CA LYS A 115 13.62 15.88 -4.90
C LYS A 115 14.61 14.89 -5.50
N THR A 116 14.78 14.93 -6.82
CA THR A 116 15.85 14.17 -7.47
C THR A 116 16.86 15.13 -8.03
N LYS A 117 18.15 14.86 -7.79
CA LYS A 117 19.21 15.52 -8.56
C LYS A 117 19.09 14.98 -9.98
N ALA A 118 18.74 15.82 -10.93
CA ALA A 118 18.98 15.42 -12.31
C ALA A 118 20.50 15.35 -12.47
N TYR A 119 21.02 14.21 -12.89
CA TYR A 119 22.41 14.10 -13.32
C TYR A 119 22.59 14.79 -14.70
N ILE A 120 22.06 16.00 -14.84
CA ILE A 120 22.38 16.91 -15.93
C ILE A 120 23.56 17.72 -15.41
N THR A 121 24.75 17.14 -15.56
CA THR A 121 26.02 17.83 -15.33
C THR A 121 26.20 18.83 -16.46
N ASN A 122 25.59 20.01 -16.37
CA ASN A 122 25.85 21.06 -17.35
C ASN A 122 27.11 21.80 -16.92
N LYS A 123 28.08 21.89 -17.82
CA LYS A 123 29.23 22.79 -17.62
C LYS A 123 28.83 24.14 -18.15
N ASN A 124 28.80 25.14 -17.27
CA ASN A 124 28.63 26.52 -17.74
C ASN A 124 29.85 26.97 -18.56
N GLU A 125 29.80 28.16 -19.14
CA GLU A 125 30.85 28.72 -20.01
C GLU A 125 32.23 28.81 -19.33
N PHE A 126 32.27 28.68 -18.00
CA PHE A 126 33.47 28.70 -17.16
C PHE A 126 33.95 27.31 -16.73
N GLY A 127 33.32 26.24 -17.24
CA GLY A 127 33.68 24.86 -16.92
C GLY A 127 33.25 24.38 -15.53
N ILE A 128 32.43 25.16 -14.82
CA ILE A 128 31.89 24.80 -13.50
C ILE A 128 30.71 23.85 -13.71
N VAL A 129 30.72 22.76 -12.94
CA VAL A 129 29.62 21.79 -12.92
C VAL A 129 28.48 22.38 -12.10
N GLU A 130 27.38 22.70 -12.77
CA GLU A 130 26.13 23.05 -12.12
C GLU A 130 25.30 21.77 -11.92
N ASN A 131 24.87 21.54 -10.67
CA ASN A 131 23.94 20.45 -10.37
C ASN A 131 22.52 20.99 -10.48
N LEU A 132 21.74 20.47 -11.43
CA LEU A 132 20.32 20.80 -11.55
C LEU A 132 19.51 19.82 -10.68
N GLU A 133 18.72 20.33 -9.74
CA GLU A 133 17.72 19.54 -9.01
C GLU A 133 16.38 19.67 -9.74
N LEU A 134 15.71 18.55 -9.99
CA LEU A 134 14.33 18.55 -10.48
C LEU A 134 13.38 18.43 -9.30
N THR A 135 12.44 19.35 -9.21
CA THR A 135 11.34 19.32 -8.24
C THR A 135 10.01 19.11 -8.96
N LEU A 136 9.04 18.45 -8.32
CA LEU A 136 7.72 18.15 -8.91
C LEU A 136 6.91 19.41 -9.30
N ASN A 137 7.26 20.58 -8.76
CA ASN A 137 6.50 21.84 -8.93
C ASN A 137 7.16 22.83 -9.88
N GLU A 138 8.17 22.42 -10.65
CA GLU A 138 8.73 23.25 -11.73
C GLU A 138 8.01 22.95 -13.05
N ALA A 139 6.83 23.54 -13.22
CA ALA A 139 6.14 23.70 -14.50
C ALA A 139 5.48 25.08 -14.57
#